data_AF-A0A3Q4NBA9-F1
#
_entry.id   AF-A0A3Q4NBA9-F1
#
_cell.length_a   1.000
_cell.length_b   1.000
_cell.length_c   1.000
_cell.angle_alpha   90.00
_cell.angle_beta   90.00
_cell.angle_gamma   90.00
#
_symmetry.space_group_name_H-M   'P 1'
#
loop_
_entity.id
_entity.type
_entity.pdbx_description
1 polymer ?
#
loop_
_entity_poly.entity_id
_entity_poly.type
_entity_poly.pdbx_seq_one_letter_code
_entity_poly.pdbx_strand_id
1 'polypeptide(L)' 'MITPAFDLSQEPDHLILSIRVPYTRTSDFDLYIDGTDLKFFAKPYFLR' A
#
# COMPACT_ATOMS: atom_id res chain seq x y z
N MET A 1 0.24 -14.34 -3.65
CA MET A 1 -0.09 -12.91 -3.50
C MET A 1 0.49 -12.18 -4.69
N ILE A 2 -0.18 -11.13 -5.18
CA ILE A 2 0.23 -10.37 -6.37
C ILE A 2 0.80 -9.04 -5.90
N THR A 3 1.92 -8.59 -6.45
CA THR A 3 2.43 -7.25 -6.16
C THR A 3 1.59 -6.23 -6.94
N PRO A 4 0.91 -5.28 -6.26
CA PRO A 4 0.15 -4.25 -6.95
C PRO A 4 1.10 -3.27 -7.65
N ALA A 5 0.60 -2.58 -8.68
CA ALA A 5 1.31 -1.41 -9.21
C ALA A 5 1.22 -0.28 -8.17
N PHE A 6 2.34 0.36 -7.86
CA PHE A 6 2.39 1.46 -6.92
C PHE A 6 3.31 2.58 -7.42
N ASP A 7 2.99 3.79 -7.00
CA ASP A 7 3.77 5.00 -7.23
C ASP A 7 4.17 5.59 -5.88
N LEU A 8 5.43 6.03 -5.77
CA LEU A 8 5.97 6.67 -4.57
C LEU A 8 6.34 8.11 -4.90
N SER A 9 5.74 9.06 -4.19
CA SER A 9 6.12 10.47 -4.25
C SER A 9 6.41 11.00 -2.85
N GLN A 10 7.24 12.02 -2.76
CA GLN A 10 7.65 12.61 -1.50
C GLN A 10 7.43 14.11 -1.53
N GLU A 11 6.83 14.61 -0.47
CA GLU A 11 6.75 16.02 -0.12
C GLU A 11 7.73 16.30 1.04
N PRO A 12 8.04 17.57 1.37
CA PRO A 12 9.01 17.91 2.41
C PRO A 12 8.75 17.22 3.76
N ASP A 13 7.49 17.06 4.12
CA ASP A 13 7.07 16.54 5.43
C ASP A 13 6.45 15.13 5.38
N HIS A 14 6.14 14.61 4.18
CA HIS A 14 5.35 13.40 4.03
C HIS A 14 5.79 12.54 2.84
N LEU A 15 5.66 11.22 3.01
CA LEU A 15 5.79 10.24 1.94
C LEU A 15 4.39 9.81 1.48
N ILE A 16 4.12 9.91 0.20
CA ILE A 16 2.84 9.56 -0.41
C ILE A 16 3.03 8.26 -1.21
N LEU A 17 2.37 7.19 -0.76
CA LEU A 17 2.36 5.90 -1.43
C LEU A 17 0.98 5.67 -2.08
N SER A 18 0.95 5.66 -3.41
CA SER A 18 -0.26 5.42 -4.20
C SER A 18 -0.28 3.98 -4.71
N ILE A 19 -1.18 3.15 -4.20
CA ILE A 19 -1.27 1.71 -4.56
C ILE A 19 -2.53 1.45 -5.39
N ARG A 20 -2.37 0.85 -6.57
CA ARG A 20 -3.50 0.50 -7.46
C ARG A 20 -4.00 -0.91 -7.18
N VAL A 21 -5.24 -1.02 -6.70
CA VAL A 21 -5.90 -2.30 -6.33
C VAL A 21 -7.27 -2.47 -7.01
N PRO A 22 -7.34 -2.58 -8.35
CA PRO A 22 -8.61 -2.59 -9.08
C PRO A 22 -9.52 -3.81 -8.78
N TYR A 23 -8.95 -4.88 -8.21
CA TYR A 23 -9.67 -6.15 -7.96
C TYR A 23 -9.93 -6.40 -6.47
N THR A 24 -9.90 -5.36 -5.64
CA THR A 24 -10.14 -5.46 -4.20
C THR A 24 -11.20 -4.47 -3.76
N ARG A 25 -12.01 -4.85 -2.76
CA ARG A 25 -12.96 -3.94 -2.14
C ARG A 25 -12.22 -2.98 -1.22
N THR A 26 -12.60 -1.71 -1.25
CA THR A 26 -12.05 -0.65 -0.40
C THR A 26 -12.26 -0.88 1.11
N SER A 27 -13.14 -1.80 1.49
CA SER A 27 -13.37 -2.19 2.89
C SER A 27 -12.39 -3.24 3.41
N ASP A 28 -11.73 -3.98 2.52
CA ASP A 28 -11.00 -5.21 2.85
C ASP A 28 -9.48 -4.98 2.65
N PHE A 29 -8.90 -4.04 3.41
CA PHE A 29 -7.46 -3.81 3.45
C PHE A 29 -6.94 -3.64 4.89
N ASP A 30 -5.73 -4.10 5.12
CA ASP A 30 -4.97 -3.90 6.35
C ASP A 30 -3.70 -3.11 6.03
N LEU A 31 -3.43 -2.09 6.85
CA LEU A 31 -2.24 -1.26 6.77
C LEU A 31 -1.52 -1.28 8.11
N TYR A 32 -0.24 -1.67 8.09
CA TYR A 32 0.64 -1.67 9.24
C TYR A 32 1.85 -0.77 8.96
N ILE A 33 2.16 0.13 9.90
CA ILE A 33 3.28 1.07 9.80
C ILE A 33 4.04 1.03 11.12
N ASP A 34 5.33 0.71 11.04
CA ASP A 34 6.24 0.68 12.19
C ASP A 34 7.59 1.27 11.79
N GLY A 35 7.80 2.54 12.15
CA GLY A 35 8.97 3.32 11.74
C GLY A 35 9.08 3.42 10.22
N THR A 36 10.03 2.67 9.65
CA THR A 36 10.29 2.62 8.21
C THR A 36 9.71 1.37 7.52
N ASP A 37 9.10 0.44 8.26
CA ASP A 37 8.45 -0.76 7.71
C ASP A 37 6.97 -0.44 7.47
N LEU A 38 6.56 -0.48 6.20
CA LEU A 38 5.16 -0.33 5.78
C LEU A 38 4.72 -1.66 5.18
N LYS A 39 3.63 -2.23 5.70
CA LYS A 39 3.02 -3.43 5.13
C LYS A 39 1.58 -3.12 4.76
N PHE A 40 1.25 -3.36 3.50
CA PHE A 40 -0.09 -3.23 2.96
C PHE A 40 -0.57 -4.60 2.50
N PHE A 41 -1.74 -5.00 2.98
CA PHE A 41 -2.38 -6.26 2.62
C PHE A 41 -3.81 -6.00 2.17
N ALA A 42 -4.14 -6.45 0.95
CA ALA A 42 -5.49 -6.32 0.42
C ALA A 42 -5.71 -7.44 -0.61
N LYS A 43 -6.41 -8.52 -0.26
CA LYS A 43 -6.46 -9.74 -1.09
C LYS A 43 -6.85 -9.42 -2.55
N PRO A 44 -6.10 -9.90 -3.57
CA PRO A 44 -4.95 -10.82 -3.53
C PRO A 44 -3.56 -10.16 -3.39
N TYR A 45 -3.52 -8.85 -3.15
CA TYR A 45 -2.33 -8.00 -3.12
C TYR A 45 -1.62 -7.99 -1.77
N PHE A 46 -0.29 -7.87 -1.86
CA PHE A 46 0.58 -7.64 -0.72
C PHE A 46 1.76 -6.76 -1.15
N LEU A 47 2.09 -5.75 -0.34
CA LEU A 47 3.21 -4.84 -0.51
C LEU A 47 3.92 -4.65 0.83
N ARG A 48 5.25 -4.66 0.82
CA ARG A 48 6.14 -4.42 1.96
C ARG A 48 7.30 -3.53 1.52
#